data_AF-A0A348WV25-F1
#
_entry.id   AF-A0A348WV25-F1
#
_cell.length_a   1.000
_cell.length_b   1.000
_cell.length_c   1.000
_cell.angle_alpha   90.00
_cell.angle_beta   90.00
_cell.angle_gamma   90.00
#
_symmetry.space_group_name_H-M   'P 1'
#
loop_
_entity.id
_entity.type
_entity.pdbx_description
1 polymer ?
#
loop_
_entity_poly.entity_id
_entity_poly.type
_entity_poly.pdbx_seq_one_letter_code
_entity_poly.pdbx_strand_id
1 'polypeptide(L)'
;MAKLTKNSYKRKVILFGVLLFMSIALISTGFAAWIMSTNANYEDDGNVSVGTVTDGSIKLTDVALSTDSIKFEPLEEDTTGRVRNDGTNFESLQIVVTGKVSPRDILGELTIELQMEEKVKTALQAAADKNYIILPECANSAVDLKTLGGACTENEEGGYDFTYTIEFKWGSFFQNLNPGEYYDENETGTKVSDEEVKKILKELRATIYGYDVDASDEIINAAVGPTFKVVINARAN
;
A
#
# COMPACT_ATOMS: atom_id res chain seq x y z
N MET A 1 -35.57 50.43 -21.08
CA MET A 1 -35.26 49.38 -20.08
C MET A 1 -36.08 48.14 -20.39
N ALA A 2 -35.45 47.08 -20.90
CA ALA A 2 -36.16 45.84 -21.24
C ALA A 2 -36.54 45.09 -19.95
N LYS A 3 -37.84 44.86 -19.75
CA LYS A 3 -38.38 44.07 -18.63
C LYS A 3 -37.98 42.61 -18.85
N LEU A 4 -37.01 42.12 -18.08
CA LEU A 4 -36.66 40.70 -18.07
C LEU A 4 -37.84 39.91 -17.51
N THR A 5 -38.41 39.01 -18.30
CA THR A 5 -39.47 38.11 -17.86
C THR A 5 -38.92 37.17 -16.78
N LYS A 6 -39.71 36.89 -15.75
CA LYS A 6 -39.34 36.15 -14.51
C LYS A 6 -38.57 34.83 -14.77
N ASN A 7 -38.79 34.20 -15.93
CA ASN A 7 -38.09 32.97 -16.34
C ASN A 7 -36.66 33.20 -16.84
N SER A 8 -36.37 34.34 -17.46
CA SER A 8 -35.03 34.72 -17.92
C SER A 8 -34.07 35.03 -16.76
N TYR A 9 -34.57 35.70 -15.72
CA TYR A 9 -33.80 35.99 -14.51
C TYR A 9 -33.42 34.70 -13.75
N LYS A 10 -34.37 33.76 -13.60
CA LYS A 10 -34.10 32.44 -13.00
C LYS A 10 -33.03 31.66 -13.76
N ARG A 11 -33.05 31.68 -15.10
CA ARG A 11 -32.03 31.01 -15.92
C ARG A 11 -30.63 31.63 -15.74
N LYS A 12 -30.53 32.95 -15.59
CA LYS A 12 -29.25 33.64 -15.33
C LYS A 12 -28.71 33.37 -13.92
N VAL A 13 -29.57 33.30 -12.91
CA VAL A 13 -29.18 32.97 -11.53
C VAL A 13 -28.71 31.52 -11.42
N ILE A 14 -29.39 30.59 -12.07
CA ILE A 14 -28.96 29.17 -12.13
C ILE A 14 -27.62 29.06 -12.86
N LEU A 15 -27.45 29.77 -13.99
CA LEU A 15 -26.18 29.75 -14.73
C LEU A 15 -25.01 30.31 -13.91
N PHE A 16 -25.24 31.38 -13.15
CA PHE A 16 -24.25 31.94 -12.23
C PHE A 16 -23.92 30.97 -11.07
N GLY A 17 -24.93 30.28 -10.53
CA GLY A 17 -24.73 29.27 -9.48
C GLY A 17 -23.94 28.05 -9.97
N VAL A 18 -24.21 27.58 -11.18
CA VAL A 18 -23.48 26.46 -11.80
C VAL A 18 -22.03 26.83 -12.13
N LEU A 19 -21.78 28.05 -12.62
CA LEU A 19 -20.42 28.55 -12.86
C LEU A 19 -19.61 28.71 -11.57
N LEU A 20 -20.24 29.17 -10.48
CA LEU A 20 -19.60 29.29 -9.17
C LEU A 20 -19.32 27.91 -8.53
N PHE A 21 -20.20 26.92 -8.75
CA PHE A 21 -19.97 25.55 -8.30
C PHE A 21 -18.86 24.85 -9.08
N MET A 22 -18.76 25.09 -10.40
CA MET A 22 -17.68 24.54 -11.22
C MET A 22 -16.30 25.10 -10.84
N SER A 23 -16.19 26.38 -10.46
CA SER A 23 -14.91 26.94 -10.02
C SER A 23 -14.44 26.40 -8.67
N ILE A 24 -15.36 26.13 -7.72
CA ILE A 24 -15.01 25.48 -6.44
C ILE A 24 -14.57 24.01 -6.66
N ALA A 25 -15.23 23.30 -7.58
CA ALA A 25 -14.85 21.92 -7.94
C ALA A 25 -13.48 21.82 -8.64
N LEU A 26 -13.12 22.80 -9.49
CA LEU A 26 -11.80 22.87 -10.14
C LEU A 26 -10.66 23.19 -9.16
N ILE A 27 -10.92 23.97 -8.12
CA ILE A 27 -9.92 24.22 -7.06
C ILE A 27 -9.72 22.97 -6.19
N SER A 28 -10.77 22.15 -5.97
CA SER A 28 -10.67 20.87 -5.26
C SER A 28 -9.94 19.77 -6.04
N THR A 29 -9.94 19.81 -7.37
CA THR A 29 -9.15 18.90 -8.23
C THR A 29 -7.72 19.39 -8.44
N GLY A 30 -7.48 20.70 -8.31
CA GLY A 30 -6.13 21.29 -8.37
C GLY A 30 -5.19 20.91 -7.21
N PHE A 31 -5.73 20.60 -6.02
CA PHE A 31 -4.92 20.10 -4.90
C PHE A 31 -4.58 18.60 -5.01
N ALA A 32 -5.42 17.80 -5.66
CA ALA A 32 -5.13 16.37 -5.92
C ALA A 32 -4.12 16.19 -7.07
N ALA A 33 -4.13 17.10 -8.05
CA ALA A 33 -3.19 17.07 -9.18
C ALA A 33 -1.75 17.50 -8.79
N TRP A 34 -1.55 18.28 -7.72
CA TRP A 34 -0.21 18.62 -7.21
C TRP A 34 0.42 17.43 -6.46
N ILE A 35 -0.35 16.60 -5.75
CA ILE A 35 0.19 15.37 -5.13
C ILE A 35 0.53 14.26 -6.16
N MET A 36 0.10 14.39 -7.42
CA MET A 36 0.46 13.47 -8.51
C MET A 36 1.61 13.97 -9.40
N SER A 37 2.32 15.03 -9.03
CA SER A 37 3.35 15.63 -9.90
C SER A 37 4.65 15.98 -9.15
N THR A 38 5.32 14.97 -8.58
CA THR A 38 6.78 15.00 -8.41
C THR A 38 7.37 13.57 -8.50
N ASN A 39 7.94 13.29 -9.67
CA ASN A 39 8.95 12.29 -10.01
C ASN A 39 8.58 10.80 -10.18
N ALA A 40 8.97 10.34 -11.38
CA ALA A 40 9.13 8.98 -11.90
C ALA A 40 7.85 8.20 -12.25
N ASN A 41 7.53 8.23 -13.56
CA ASN A 41 6.85 7.13 -14.22
C ASN A 41 7.68 5.85 -14.01
N TYR A 42 7.13 4.88 -13.29
CA TYR A 42 7.46 3.48 -13.47
C TYR A 42 6.13 2.76 -13.71
N GLU A 43 5.83 2.52 -14.99
CA GLU A 43 4.93 1.44 -15.37
C GLU A 43 5.70 0.14 -15.11
N ASP A 44 5.55 -0.43 -13.92
CA ASP A 44 5.94 -1.82 -13.66
C ASP A 44 4.71 -2.56 -13.13
N ASP A 45 4.51 -3.79 -13.60
CA ASP A 45 3.36 -4.69 -13.35
C ASP A 45 3.18 -5.10 -11.86
N GLY A 46 3.90 -4.46 -10.94
CA GLY A 46 3.85 -4.69 -9.49
C GLY A 46 2.67 -4.00 -8.80
N ASN A 47 2.30 -4.50 -7.62
CA ASN A 47 1.26 -3.88 -6.78
C ASN A 47 1.82 -2.85 -5.78
N VAL A 48 3.14 -2.56 -5.80
CA VAL A 48 3.78 -1.57 -4.94
C VAL A 48 4.47 -0.49 -5.76
N SER A 49 4.14 0.76 -5.45
CA SER A 49 4.72 1.95 -6.06
C SER A 49 5.41 2.82 -5.03
N VAL A 50 6.31 3.71 -5.46
CA VAL A 50 6.95 4.70 -4.59
C VAL A 50 6.49 6.11 -4.95
N GLY A 51 6.18 6.91 -3.94
CA GLY A 51 5.99 8.33 -4.03
C GLY A 51 6.98 9.07 -3.12
N THR A 52 7.48 10.20 -3.59
CA THR A 52 8.40 11.04 -2.82
C THR A 52 7.80 12.43 -2.62
N VAL A 53 7.83 12.92 -1.38
CA VAL A 53 7.42 14.28 -1.03
C VAL A 53 8.63 14.99 -0.43
N THR A 54 9.16 15.99 -1.14
CA THR A 54 10.40 16.66 -0.75
C THR A 54 10.22 18.17 -0.73
N ASP A 55 10.75 18.81 0.32
CA ASP A 55 10.99 20.25 0.30
C ASP A 55 12.00 20.59 -0.81
N GLY A 56 11.85 21.73 -1.51
CA GLY A 56 12.77 22.13 -2.59
C GLY A 56 14.23 22.35 -2.13
N SER A 57 14.45 22.51 -0.82
CA SER A 57 15.78 22.59 -0.20
C SER A 57 16.40 21.22 0.09
N ILE A 58 15.62 20.14 0.05
CA ILE A 58 16.03 18.76 0.28
C ILE A 58 16.02 17.99 -1.04
N LYS A 59 17.08 17.23 -1.29
CA LYS A 59 17.20 16.28 -2.39
C LYS A 59 16.95 14.88 -1.86
N LEU A 60 16.02 14.18 -2.48
CA LEU A 60 15.82 12.75 -2.31
C LEU A 60 16.14 12.07 -3.64
N THR A 61 17.11 11.17 -3.65
CA THR A 61 17.63 10.52 -4.86
C THR A 61 17.83 9.04 -4.63
N ASP A 62 18.06 8.30 -5.72
CA ASP A 62 18.35 6.85 -5.70
C ASP A 62 17.32 6.02 -4.93
N VAL A 63 16.07 6.46 -4.93
CA VAL A 63 14.98 5.74 -4.28
C VAL A 63 14.66 4.47 -5.06
N ALA A 64 14.75 3.33 -4.40
CA ALA A 64 14.54 2.02 -5.00
C ALA A 64 13.81 1.07 -4.06
N LEU A 65 13.10 0.12 -4.66
CA LEU A 65 12.46 -1.01 -3.99
C LEU A 65 13.20 -2.30 -4.37
N SER A 66 13.36 -3.23 -3.42
CA SER A 66 13.90 -4.56 -3.71
C SER A 66 12.97 -5.42 -4.56
N THR A 67 11.66 -5.19 -4.43
CA THR A 67 10.60 -5.83 -5.22
C THR A 67 9.42 -4.85 -5.31
N ASP A 68 8.69 -4.92 -6.41
CA ASP A 68 7.50 -4.13 -6.70
C ASP A 68 6.20 -4.86 -6.32
N SER A 69 6.30 -6.06 -5.73
CA SER A 69 5.14 -6.89 -5.43
C SER A 69 5.14 -7.49 -4.02
N ILE A 70 4.00 -7.35 -3.34
CA ILE A 70 3.63 -8.11 -2.14
C ILE A 70 2.64 -9.21 -2.53
N LYS A 71 3.00 -10.47 -2.24
CA LYS A 71 2.24 -11.67 -2.60
C LYS A 71 2.10 -12.57 -1.36
N PHE A 72 0.85 -12.82 -0.99
CA PHE A 72 0.47 -13.73 0.09
C PHE A 72 0.23 -15.12 -0.49
N GLU A 73 1.32 -15.83 -0.79
CA GLU A 73 1.31 -17.12 -1.48
C GLU A 73 2.15 -18.15 -0.70
N PRO A 74 2.13 -19.44 -1.08
CA PRO A 74 3.05 -20.43 -0.51
C PRO A 74 4.52 -20.10 -0.82
N LEU A 75 5.43 -20.69 -0.06
CA LEU A 75 6.86 -20.52 -0.27
C LEU A 75 7.30 -21.12 -1.62
N GLU A 76 8.38 -20.59 -2.21
CA GLU A 76 8.91 -21.07 -3.50
C GLU A 76 9.35 -22.54 -3.46
N GLU A 77 9.91 -22.97 -2.33
CA GLU A 77 10.35 -24.35 -2.13
C GLU A 77 9.18 -25.30 -1.78
N ASP A 78 8.00 -24.76 -1.46
CA ASP A 78 6.84 -25.52 -1.02
C ASP A 78 6.04 -26.11 -2.19
N THR A 79 6.56 -27.21 -2.71
CA THR A 79 6.06 -27.90 -3.91
C THR A 79 5.20 -29.13 -3.57
N THR A 80 4.98 -29.44 -2.29
CA THR A 80 4.29 -30.65 -1.83
C THR A 80 3.25 -30.35 -0.77
N GLY A 81 2.47 -31.34 -0.34
CA GLY A 81 1.47 -31.13 0.71
C GLY A 81 0.16 -30.51 0.23
N ARG A 82 -0.62 -29.97 1.18
CA ARG A 82 -2.02 -29.56 0.99
C ARG A 82 -2.17 -28.16 0.44
N VAL A 83 -1.25 -27.27 0.82
CA VAL A 83 -1.22 -25.87 0.38
C VAL A 83 0.18 -25.63 -0.16
N ARG A 84 0.30 -25.55 -1.48
CA ARG A 84 1.58 -25.55 -2.18
C ARG A 84 1.56 -24.56 -3.32
N ASN A 85 2.74 -24.14 -3.75
CA ASN A 85 2.85 -23.22 -4.88
C ASN A 85 2.41 -23.88 -6.20
N ASP A 86 2.12 -23.03 -7.18
CA ASP A 86 1.74 -23.43 -8.54
C ASP A 86 2.95 -23.44 -9.52
N GLY A 87 4.16 -23.22 -9.00
CA GLY A 87 5.39 -23.07 -9.77
C GLY A 87 5.57 -21.71 -10.46
N THR A 88 4.66 -20.77 -10.27
CA THR A 88 4.69 -19.43 -10.90
C THR A 88 4.51 -18.28 -9.92
N ASN A 89 3.72 -18.49 -8.86
CA ASN A 89 3.43 -17.51 -7.83
C ASN A 89 4.04 -17.97 -6.51
N PHE A 90 4.86 -17.11 -5.92
CA PHE A 90 5.59 -17.38 -4.69
C PHE A 90 5.41 -16.23 -3.71
N GLU A 91 5.54 -16.56 -2.42
CA GLU A 91 5.46 -15.60 -1.35
C GLU A 91 6.45 -14.44 -1.55
N SER A 92 5.95 -13.22 -1.35
CA SER A 92 6.79 -12.03 -1.22
C SER A 92 6.14 -11.10 -0.21
N LEU A 93 6.63 -11.11 1.03
CA LEU A 93 6.04 -10.31 2.12
C LEU A 93 6.95 -9.17 2.59
N GLN A 94 8.13 -9.05 1.98
CA GLN A 94 9.16 -8.11 2.39
C GLN A 94 9.58 -7.22 1.23
N ILE A 95 9.58 -5.91 1.48
CA ILE A 95 10.13 -4.90 0.57
C ILE A 95 11.18 -4.11 1.32
N VAL A 96 12.39 -4.09 0.79
CA VAL A 96 13.45 -3.20 1.26
C VAL A 96 13.40 -1.93 0.43
N VAL A 97 13.20 -0.81 1.11
CA VAL A 97 13.18 0.54 0.55
C VAL A 97 14.52 1.18 0.84
N THR A 98 15.22 1.61 -0.20
CA THR A 98 16.50 2.32 -0.08
C THR A 98 16.43 3.68 -0.74
N GLY A 99 17.26 4.61 -0.31
CA GLY A 99 17.48 5.86 -1.03
C GLY A 99 18.48 6.76 -0.34
N LYS A 100 18.66 7.95 -0.88
CA LYS A 100 19.58 8.96 -0.35
C LYS A 100 18.85 10.27 -0.12
N VAL A 101 19.18 10.94 0.98
CA VAL A 101 18.65 12.27 1.33
C VAL A 101 19.78 13.24 1.64
N SER A 102 19.75 14.44 1.05
CA SER A 102 20.73 15.51 1.31
C SER A 102 20.08 16.89 1.22
N PRO A 103 20.61 17.94 1.88
CA PRO A 103 21.71 17.93 2.85
C PRO A 103 21.24 17.53 4.24
N ARG A 104 22.07 16.82 5.01
CA ARG A 104 21.71 16.34 6.36
C ARG A 104 21.52 17.47 7.39
N ASP A 105 22.25 18.57 7.25
CA ASP A 105 22.30 19.64 8.27
C ASP A 105 20.98 20.40 8.42
N ILE A 106 20.20 20.44 7.34
CA ILE A 106 18.89 21.10 7.33
C ILE A 106 17.74 20.08 7.41
N LEU A 107 18.01 18.78 7.33
CA LEU A 107 16.99 17.74 7.33
C LEU A 107 16.28 17.66 8.69
N GLY A 108 15.02 18.08 8.72
CA GLY A 108 14.15 17.99 9.89
C GLY A 108 13.47 16.65 10.01
N GLU A 109 12.64 16.32 9.01
CA GLU A 109 11.80 15.13 8.97
C GLU A 109 12.28 14.20 7.85
N LEU A 110 12.39 12.91 8.14
CA LEU A 110 12.50 11.85 7.14
C LEU A 110 11.58 10.70 7.54
N THR A 111 10.40 10.65 6.95
CA THR A 111 9.37 9.66 7.30
C THR A 111 9.02 8.75 6.14
N ILE A 112 8.63 7.52 6.46
CA ILE A 112 8.10 6.55 5.50
C ILE A 112 6.71 6.07 5.92
N GLU A 113 5.80 6.01 4.97
CA GLU A 113 4.41 5.58 5.18
C GLU A 113 4.00 4.63 4.06
N LEU A 114 3.23 3.59 4.38
CA LEU A 114 2.59 2.73 3.40
C LEU A 114 1.15 3.17 3.22
N GLN A 115 0.91 3.96 2.17
CA GLN A 115 -0.42 4.43 1.80
C GLN A 115 -1.13 3.38 0.94
N MET A 116 -2.44 3.26 1.16
CA MET A 116 -3.31 2.29 0.50
C MET A 116 -4.67 2.95 0.25
N GLU A 117 -5.42 2.45 -0.72
CA GLU A 117 -6.83 2.82 -0.83
C GLU A 117 -7.61 2.39 0.41
N GLU A 118 -8.63 3.15 0.80
CA GLU A 118 -9.41 2.90 2.03
C GLU A 118 -10.02 1.49 2.05
N LYS A 119 -10.46 0.99 0.88
CA LYS A 119 -10.95 -0.37 0.70
C LYS A 119 -9.86 -1.39 1.06
N VAL A 120 -8.65 -1.21 0.53
CA VAL A 120 -7.51 -2.11 0.75
C VAL A 120 -7.08 -2.07 2.21
N LYS A 121 -7.02 -0.87 2.80
CA LYS A 121 -6.72 -0.70 4.22
C LYS A 121 -7.72 -1.42 5.11
N THR A 122 -9.01 -1.29 4.82
CA THR A 122 -10.09 -1.98 5.56
C THR A 122 -9.97 -3.51 5.42
N ALA A 123 -9.70 -4.00 4.21
CA ALA A 123 -9.54 -5.41 3.92
C ALA A 123 -8.35 -6.03 4.69
N LEU A 124 -7.19 -5.37 4.66
CA LEU A 124 -5.99 -5.79 5.37
C LEU A 124 -6.14 -5.68 6.90
N GLN A 125 -6.84 -4.65 7.39
CA GLN A 125 -7.18 -4.54 8.81
C GLN A 125 -8.11 -5.69 9.24
N ALA A 126 -9.10 -6.05 8.43
CA ALA A 126 -9.97 -7.19 8.73
C ALA A 126 -9.19 -8.52 8.76
N ALA A 127 -8.17 -8.69 7.90
CA ALA A 127 -7.28 -9.84 7.95
C ALA A 127 -6.42 -9.83 9.22
N ALA A 128 -5.94 -8.66 9.65
CA ALA A 128 -5.20 -8.50 10.89
C ALA A 128 -6.07 -8.77 12.14
N ASP A 129 -7.31 -8.30 12.16
CA ASP A 129 -8.27 -8.52 13.25
C ASP A 129 -8.62 -10.01 13.42
N LYS A 130 -8.65 -10.76 12.31
CA LYS A 130 -8.78 -12.23 12.31
C LYS A 130 -7.48 -12.96 12.69
N ASN A 131 -6.40 -12.22 12.95
CA ASN A 131 -5.05 -12.74 13.22
C ASN A 131 -4.45 -13.56 12.07
N TYR A 132 -4.88 -13.32 10.84
CA TYR A 132 -4.28 -13.97 9.67
C TYR A 132 -2.93 -13.37 9.31
N ILE A 133 -2.81 -12.06 9.43
CA ILE A 133 -1.60 -11.31 9.09
C ILE A 133 -1.25 -10.30 10.18
N ILE A 134 -0.02 -9.84 10.17
CA ILE A 134 0.47 -8.71 10.97
C ILE A 134 0.92 -7.65 9.96
N LEU A 135 0.35 -6.45 10.08
CA LEU A 135 0.67 -5.32 9.23
C LEU A 135 1.99 -4.67 9.68
N PRO A 136 2.81 -4.17 8.74
CA PRO A 136 3.99 -3.40 9.09
C PRO A 136 3.60 -2.08 9.78
N GLU A 137 4.48 -1.56 10.63
CA GLU A 137 4.22 -0.32 11.39
C GLU A 137 3.87 0.86 10.48
N CYS A 138 4.59 0.98 9.36
CA CYS A 138 4.38 2.02 8.36
C CYS A 138 3.00 1.98 7.68
N ALA A 139 2.22 0.90 7.79
CA ALA A 139 0.84 0.81 7.28
C ALA A 139 -0.18 1.54 8.16
N ASN A 140 0.14 1.76 9.44
CA ASN A 140 -0.75 2.40 10.40
C ASN A 140 -0.46 3.89 10.54
N SER A 141 0.82 4.24 10.55
CA SER A 141 1.31 5.61 10.72
C SER A 141 2.67 5.78 10.07
N ALA A 142 3.00 7.01 9.70
CA ALA A 142 4.33 7.37 9.23
C ALA A 142 5.40 7.04 10.28
N VAL A 143 6.48 6.38 9.85
CA VAL A 143 7.63 5.99 10.67
C VAL A 143 8.78 6.96 10.42
N ASP A 144 9.33 7.56 11.47
CA ASP A 144 10.49 8.46 11.37
C ASP A 144 11.80 7.66 11.32
N LEU A 145 12.41 7.63 10.13
CA LEU A 145 13.64 6.90 9.85
C LEU A 145 14.84 7.45 10.62
N LYS A 146 14.81 8.71 11.08
CA LYS A 146 15.91 9.28 11.88
C LYS A 146 15.92 8.71 13.29
N THR A 147 14.78 8.26 13.79
CA THR A 147 14.65 7.67 15.13
C THR A 147 14.92 6.16 15.14
N LEU A 148 14.87 5.53 13.96
CA LEU A 148 15.06 4.10 13.80
C LEU A 148 16.55 3.77 13.70
N GLY A 149 17.07 3.04 14.69
CA GLY A 149 18.48 2.67 14.75
C GLY A 149 18.93 1.89 13.51
N GLY A 150 19.98 2.36 12.85
CA GLY A 150 20.56 1.72 11.66
C GLY A 150 19.82 2.03 10.34
N ALA A 151 18.71 2.76 10.37
CA ALA A 151 17.96 3.10 9.17
C ALA A 151 18.59 4.23 8.35
N CYS A 152 19.48 5.04 8.94
CA CYS A 152 20.20 6.13 8.27
C CYS A 152 21.71 6.02 8.53
N THR A 153 22.51 6.13 7.48
CA THR A 153 23.99 6.15 7.53
C THR A 153 24.51 7.39 6.80
N GLU A 154 25.45 8.14 7.38
CA GLU A 154 26.02 9.32 6.70
C GLU A 154 26.71 8.91 5.40
N ASN A 155 26.48 9.69 4.33
CA ASN A 155 27.11 9.46 3.03
C ASN A 155 28.11 10.57 2.67
N GLU A 156 28.95 10.30 1.68
CA GLU A 156 30.02 11.22 1.23
C GLU A 156 29.48 12.53 0.63
N GLU A 157 28.20 12.58 0.26
CA GLU A 157 27.52 13.74 -0.32
C GLU A 157 26.99 14.74 0.73
N GLY A 158 27.31 14.52 2.02
CA GLY A 158 26.82 15.36 3.12
C GLY A 158 25.34 15.13 3.43
N GLY A 159 24.85 13.93 3.15
CA GLY A 159 23.49 13.45 3.39
C GLY A 159 23.45 12.16 4.21
N TYR A 160 22.32 11.46 4.15
CA TYR A 160 22.14 10.10 4.65
C TYR A 160 21.76 9.15 3.51
N ASP A 161 22.35 7.96 3.51
CA ASP A 161 21.77 6.79 2.86
C ASP A 161 20.78 6.16 3.85
N PHE A 162 19.54 5.94 3.41
CA PHE A 162 18.52 5.31 4.24
C PHE A 162 18.12 3.93 3.72
N THR A 163 17.74 3.07 4.64
CA THR A 163 17.21 1.73 4.36
C THR A 163 16.09 1.43 5.35
N TYR A 164 14.95 0.98 4.83
CA TYR A 164 13.81 0.57 5.64
C TYR A 164 13.17 -0.68 5.06
N THR A 165 12.88 -1.65 5.92
CA THR A 165 12.25 -2.91 5.53
C THR A 165 10.79 -2.89 5.92
N ILE A 166 9.92 -2.88 4.91
CA ILE A 166 8.48 -3.10 5.04
C ILE A 166 8.28 -4.62 5.06
N GLU A 167 7.74 -5.14 6.15
CA GLU A 167 7.57 -6.59 6.34
C GLU A 167 6.15 -6.91 6.80
N PHE A 168 5.41 -7.64 5.97
CA PHE A 168 4.19 -8.32 6.38
C PHE A 168 4.56 -9.66 7.01
N LYS A 169 3.82 -10.08 8.03
CA LYS A 169 3.99 -11.40 8.65
C LYS A 169 2.69 -12.16 8.68
N TRP A 170 2.76 -13.47 8.71
CA TRP A 170 1.62 -14.29 9.09
C TRP A 170 1.31 -14.09 10.57
N GLY A 171 0.02 -14.07 10.88
CA GLY A 171 -0.47 -13.84 12.22
C GLY A 171 -0.61 -15.11 13.04
N SER A 172 -1.06 -14.94 14.27
CA SER A 172 -1.13 -16.01 15.27
C SER A 172 -2.13 -17.12 14.93
N PHE A 173 -3.08 -16.88 14.01
CA PHE A 173 -3.97 -17.92 13.49
C PHE A 173 -3.18 -19.10 12.90
N PHE A 174 -2.12 -18.78 12.15
CA PHE A 174 -1.20 -19.75 11.56
C PHE A 174 0.05 -19.98 12.44
N GLN A 175 0.00 -19.59 13.72
CA GLN A 175 1.16 -19.60 14.63
C GLN A 175 2.39 -18.85 14.07
N ASN A 176 2.14 -17.80 13.28
CA ASN A 176 3.15 -17.02 12.56
C ASN A 176 3.96 -17.81 11.52
N LEU A 177 3.43 -18.94 11.04
CA LEU A 177 3.99 -19.73 9.93
C LEU A 177 3.25 -19.41 8.63
N ASN A 178 3.91 -19.67 7.49
CA ASN A 178 3.22 -19.67 6.20
C ASN A 178 2.07 -20.71 6.23
N PRO A 179 0.90 -20.45 5.62
CA PRO A 179 -0.20 -21.42 5.59
C PRO A 179 0.19 -22.80 5.05
N GLY A 180 1.10 -22.88 4.07
CA GLY A 180 1.70 -24.14 3.59
C GLY A 180 2.33 -24.94 4.72
N GLU A 181 3.35 -24.37 5.33
CA GLU A 181 4.05 -24.94 6.49
C GLU A 181 3.10 -25.25 7.66
N TYR A 182 2.15 -24.35 7.94
CA TYR A 182 1.18 -24.54 9.01
C TYR A 182 0.33 -25.78 8.77
N TYR A 183 -0.22 -25.97 7.57
CA TYR A 183 -1.07 -27.11 7.31
C TYR A 183 -0.28 -28.40 7.12
N ASP A 184 0.97 -28.36 6.70
CA ASP A 184 1.71 -29.59 6.39
C ASP A 184 2.64 -30.06 7.52
N GLU A 185 3.15 -29.15 8.35
CA GLU A 185 4.14 -29.49 9.39
C GLU A 185 3.66 -29.22 10.82
N ASN A 186 2.73 -28.29 11.03
CA ASN A 186 2.30 -27.93 12.38
C ASN A 186 1.38 -28.98 13.04
N GLU A 187 1.61 -29.29 14.31
CA GLU A 187 0.81 -30.28 15.07
C GLU A 187 -0.70 -29.95 15.15
N THR A 188 -1.06 -28.67 15.09
CA THR A 188 -2.46 -28.22 15.08
C THR A 188 -3.00 -28.15 13.66
N GLY A 189 -2.24 -27.55 12.74
CA GLY A 189 -2.67 -27.38 11.35
C GLY A 189 -2.89 -28.71 10.62
N THR A 190 -2.03 -29.70 10.83
CA THR A 190 -2.14 -31.06 10.25
C THR A 190 -3.43 -31.79 10.63
N LYS A 191 -4.09 -31.39 11.72
CA LYS A 191 -5.35 -32.00 12.19
C LYS A 191 -6.60 -31.34 11.60
N VAL A 192 -6.47 -30.19 10.94
CA VAL A 192 -7.58 -29.49 10.30
C VAL A 192 -8.03 -30.28 9.07
N SER A 193 -9.33 -30.47 8.89
CA SER A 193 -9.87 -31.20 7.73
C SER A 193 -9.65 -30.44 6.42
N ASP A 194 -9.55 -31.16 5.30
CA ASP A 194 -9.32 -30.53 3.99
C ASP A 194 -10.47 -29.59 3.58
N GLU A 195 -11.70 -29.90 4.00
CA GLU A 195 -12.86 -29.03 3.83
C GLU A 195 -12.70 -27.71 4.60
N GLU A 196 -12.21 -27.77 5.84
CA GLU A 196 -11.94 -26.58 6.65
C GLU A 196 -10.77 -25.78 6.12
N VAL A 197 -9.67 -26.43 5.69
CA VAL A 197 -8.52 -25.76 5.07
C VAL A 197 -8.98 -24.94 3.86
N LYS A 198 -9.73 -25.54 2.94
CA LYS A 198 -10.27 -24.84 1.76
C LYS A 198 -11.13 -23.65 2.13
N LYS A 199 -11.99 -23.81 3.15
CA LYS A 199 -12.85 -22.72 3.64
C LYS A 199 -12.01 -21.57 4.19
N ILE A 200 -11.02 -21.86 5.03
CA ILE A 200 -10.14 -20.86 5.66
C ILE A 200 -9.32 -20.12 4.59
N LEU A 201 -8.74 -20.82 3.63
CA LEU A 201 -7.94 -20.18 2.57
C LEU A 201 -8.80 -19.32 1.63
N LYS A 202 -10.02 -19.76 1.32
CA LYS A 202 -10.98 -18.97 0.57
C LYS A 202 -11.34 -17.68 1.32
N GLU A 203 -11.58 -17.79 2.61
CA GLU A 203 -11.86 -16.65 3.49
C GLU A 203 -10.66 -15.71 3.64
N LEU A 204 -9.45 -16.25 3.80
CA LEU A 204 -8.20 -15.51 3.86
C LEU A 204 -8.02 -14.67 2.59
N ARG A 205 -8.08 -15.31 1.42
CA ARG A 205 -7.91 -14.64 0.13
C ARG A 205 -8.97 -13.58 -0.10
N ALA A 206 -10.24 -13.90 0.16
CA ALA A 206 -11.34 -12.94 0.06
C ALA A 206 -11.13 -11.72 0.98
N THR A 207 -10.68 -11.96 2.21
CA THR A 207 -10.42 -10.88 3.19
C THR A 207 -9.27 -10.00 2.73
N ILE A 208 -8.13 -10.55 2.29
CA ILE A 208 -6.96 -9.77 1.85
C ILE A 208 -7.24 -8.97 0.56
N TYR A 209 -7.93 -9.58 -0.39
CA TYR A 209 -8.20 -8.97 -1.70
C TYR A 209 -9.49 -8.10 -1.68
N GLY A 210 -10.22 -8.09 -0.57
CA GLY A 210 -11.39 -7.23 -0.36
C GLY A 210 -12.56 -7.57 -1.28
N TYR A 211 -12.84 -8.86 -1.47
CA TYR A 211 -14.02 -9.36 -2.17
C TYR A 211 -14.85 -10.31 -1.28
N ASP A 212 -16.09 -10.61 -1.68
CA ASP A 212 -16.98 -11.48 -0.90
C ASP A 212 -16.54 -12.96 -0.95
N VAL A 213 -16.58 -13.68 0.17
CA VAL A 213 -16.15 -15.09 0.20
C VAL A 213 -16.92 -15.97 -0.79
N ASP A 214 -18.15 -15.62 -1.15
CA ASP A 214 -18.99 -16.32 -2.12
C ASP A 214 -19.09 -15.58 -3.47
N ALA A 215 -18.14 -14.70 -3.75
CA ALA A 215 -18.00 -14.05 -5.05
C ALA A 215 -17.88 -15.10 -6.19
N SER A 216 -18.37 -14.72 -7.38
CA SER A 216 -18.26 -15.56 -8.57
C SER A 216 -16.80 -15.74 -9.01
N ASP A 217 -16.51 -16.83 -9.71
CA ASP A 217 -15.16 -17.08 -10.27
C ASP A 217 -14.68 -15.93 -11.16
N GLU A 218 -15.60 -15.24 -11.85
CA GLU A 218 -15.27 -14.05 -12.63
C GLU A 218 -14.73 -12.91 -11.75
N ILE A 219 -15.35 -12.65 -10.59
CA ILE A 219 -14.89 -11.64 -9.64
C ILE A 219 -13.57 -12.07 -9.01
N ILE A 220 -13.43 -13.35 -8.63
CA ILE A 220 -12.21 -13.88 -8.01
C ILE A 220 -11.02 -13.79 -8.99
N ASN A 221 -11.23 -14.17 -10.25
CA ASN A 221 -10.18 -14.15 -11.27
C ASN A 221 -9.84 -12.73 -11.74
N ALA A 222 -10.80 -11.79 -11.65
CA ALA A 222 -10.57 -10.38 -11.94
C ALA A 222 -10.06 -9.58 -10.72
N ALA A 223 -10.03 -10.18 -9.53
CA ALA A 223 -9.58 -9.49 -8.33
C ALA A 223 -8.10 -9.16 -8.43
N VAL A 224 -7.79 -7.88 -8.57
CA VAL A 224 -6.43 -7.36 -8.45
C VAL A 224 -6.08 -7.36 -6.96
N GLY A 225 -4.90 -7.90 -6.62
CA GLY A 225 -4.40 -7.92 -5.25
C GLY A 225 -4.29 -6.52 -4.63
N PRO A 226 -4.08 -6.43 -3.32
CA PRO A 226 -3.96 -5.15 -2.64
C PRO A 226 -2.84 -4.31 -3.26
N THR A 227 -3.12 -3.04 -3.55
CA THR A 227 -2.14 -2.09 -4.09
C THR A 227 -1.61 -1.18 -3.00
N PHE A 228 -0.32 -0.91 -3.04
CA PHE A 228 0.41 -0.18 -2.03
C PHE A 228 1.21 0.97 -2.65
N LYS A 229 1.31 2.07 -1.92
CA LYS A 229 2.16 3.20 -2.25
C LYS A 229 3.06 3.52 -1.07
N VAL A 230 4.34 3.24 -1.20
CA VAL A 230 5.36 3.65 -0.25
C VAL A 230 5.60 5.14 -0.45
N VAL A 231 5.27 5.95 0.55
CA VAL A 231 5.48 7.40 0.53
C VAL A 231 6.64 7.75 1.44
N ILE A 232 7.67 8.38 0.86
CA ILE A 232 8.82 8.90 1.60
C ILE A 232 8.71 10.41 1.64
N ASN A 233 8.68 10.97 2.84
CA ASN A 233 8.59 12.41 3.06
C ASN A 233 9.91 12.90 3.68
N ALA A 234 10.51 13.92 3.05
CA ALA A 234 11.73 14.55 3.53
C ALA A 234 11.55 16.08 3.57
N ARG A 235 11.71 16.68 4.75
CA ARG A 235 11.49 18.13 4.95
C ARG A 235 12.63 18.77 5.70
N ALA A 236 12.88 20.03 5.38
CA ALA A 236 13.82 20.85 6.14
C ALA A 236 13.24 21.27 7.50
N ASN A 237 14.11 21.55 8.48
CA ASN A 237 13.78 22.18 9.77
C ASN A 237 13.42 23.66 9.64
#